data_AF-A0AAJ2PJX7-F1
#
_entry.id   AF-A0AAJ2PJX7-F1
#
_cell.length_a   1.000
_cell.length_b   1.000
_cell.length_c   1.000
_cell.angle_alpha   90.00
_cell.angle_beta   90.00
_cell.angle_gamma   90.00
#
_symmetry.space_group_name_H-M   'P 1'
#
loop_
_entity.id
_entity.type
_entity.pdbx_description
1 polymer ?
#
loop_
_entity_poly.entity_id
_entity_poly.type
_entity_poly.pdbx_seq_one_letter_code
_entity_poly.pdbx_strand_id
1 'polypeptide(L)'
;MTVTIEFHDRSRDVVSYADGEVDRAESRTYRYDVTANGSLTVYVWQHTVKRGKIISTTDAQLLVVYSPSAWFSVHGDPLPS
;
A
#
# COMPACT_ATOMS: atom_id res chain seq x y z
N MET A 1 -13.26 -2.60 4.88
CA MET A 1 -12.76 -3.37 3.73
C MET A 1 -11.25 -3.27 3.84
N THR A 2 -10.58 -4.39 3.99
CA THR A 2 -9.13 -4.41 4.17
C THR A 2 -8.51 -4.68 2.81
N VAL A 3 -7.68 -3.73 2.35
CA VAL A 3 -6.83 -3.94 1.17
C VAL A 3 -5.50 -4.42 1.70
N THR A 4 -5.10 -5.60 1.25
CA THR A 4 -3.80 -6.20 1.55
C THR A 4 -2.97 -6.21 0.28
N ILE A 5 -1.76 -5.67 0.35
CA ILE A 5 -0.77 -5.72 -0.72
C ILE A 5 0.38 -6.59 -0.24
N GLU A 6 0.64 -7.67 -0.97
CA GLU A 6 1.75 -8.57 -0.71
C GLU A 6 2.82 -8.40 -1.76
N PHE A 7 4.07 -8.36 -1.31
CA PHE A 7 5.22 -8.24 -2.19
C PHE A 7 6.13 -9.44 -2.06
N HIS A 8 6.48 -10.00 -3.20
CA HIS A 8 7.26 -11.22 -3.33
C HIS A 8 8.56 -10.92 -4.04
N ASP A 9 9.66 -11.14 -3.32
CA ASP A 9 11.02 -11.10 -3.85
C ASP A 9 11.72 -12.39 -3.40
N ARG A 10 12.39 -13.11 -4.30
CA ARG A 10 13.08 -14.36 -3.96
C ARG A 10 14.22 -14.17 -2.95
N SER A 11 14.66 -12.93 -2.74
CA SER A 11 15.74 -12.59 -1.82
C SER A 11 15.28 -12.26 -0.38
N ARG A 12 13.98 -12.24 -0.10
CA ARG A 12 13.41 -11.74 1.17
C ARG A 12 12.14 -12.48 1.57
N ASP A 13 11.79 -12.40 2.84
CA ASP A 13 10.46 -12.81 3.30
C ASP A 13 9.38 -11.90 2.71
N VAL A 14 8.20 -12.47 2.46
CA VAL A 14 7.04 -11.75 1.93
C VAL A 14 6.60 -10.70 2.95
N VAL A 15 6.49 -9.46 2.51
CA VAL A 15 5.96 -8.37 3.33
C VAL A 15 4.52 -8.10 2.90
N SER A 16 3.62 -8.16 3.86
CA SER A 16 2.20 -7.89 3.68
C SER A 16 1.84 -6.56 4.33
N TYR A 17 1.26 -5.66 3.55
CA TYR A 17 0.75 -4.38 4.03
C TYR A 17 -0.77 -4.41 3.96
N ALA A 18 -1.40 -4.49 5.13
CA ALA A 18 -2.84 -4.38 5.25
C ALA A 18 -3.22 -2.96 5.68
N ASP A 19 -4.21 -2.38 4.99
CA ASP A 19 -5.06 -1.39 5.62
C ASP A 19 -5.78 -2.11 6.77
N GLY A 20 -5.36 -1.85 8.02
CA GLY A 20 -5.86 -2.53 9.21
C GLY A 20 -7.37 -2.35 9.41
N GLU A 21 -7.87 -2.42 10.66
CA GLU A 21 -9.22 -1.93 10.91
C GLU A 21 -9.29 -0.47 10.45
N VAL A 22 -9.94 -0.25 9.31
CA VAL A 22 -10.07 1.08 8.70
C VAL A 22 -10.91 1.89 9.68
N ASP A 23 -10.25 2.65 10.56
CA ASP A 23 -10.91 3.74 11.23
C ASP A 23 -11.55 4.58 10.12
N ARG A 24 -12.85 4.85 10.24
CA ARG A 24 -13.59 5.60 9.21
C ARG A 24 -13.02 7.02 8.99
N ALA A 25 -12.10 7.43 9.86
CA ALA A 25 -11.35 8.66 9.79
C ALA A 25 -10.05 8.58 8.96
N GLU A 26 -9.61 7.41 8.49
CA GLU A 26 -8.37 7.24 7.74
C GLU A 26 -8.55 6.47 6.43
N SER A 27 -7.75 6.83 5.44
CA SER A 27 -7.65 6.16 4.13
C SER A 27 -6.19 6.13 3.70
N ARG A 28 -5.80 5.13 2.91
CA ARG A 28 -4.45 5.07 2.34
C ARG A 28 -4.50 4.98 0.83
N THR A 29 -3.56 5.65 0.17
CA THR A 29 -3.30 5.49 -1.26
C THR A 29 -1.90 4.94 -1.43
N TYR A 30 -1.79 3.87 -2.22
CA TYR A 30 -0.51 3.26 -2.56
C TYR A 30 -0.18 3.59 -4.01
N ARG A 31 1.06 4.01 -4.27
CA ARG A 31 1.58 4.20 -5.63
C ARG A 31 2.91 3.47 -5.74
N TYR A 32 3.15 2.91 -6.91
CA TYR A 32 4.46 2.36 -7.25
C TYR A 32 5.06 3.11 -8.43
N ASP A 33 6.38 3.23 -8.43
CA ASP A 33 7.17 3.71 -9.56
C ASP A 33 8.24 2.66 -9.91
N VAL A 34 8.40 2.38 -11.20
CA VAL A 34 9.46 1.51 -11.71
C VAL A 34 10.64 2.39 -12.14
N THR A 35 11.78 2.18 -11.51
CA THR A 35 13.00 2.94 -11.79
C THR A 35 13.70 2.43 -13.06
N ALA A 36 14.66 3.20 -13.58
CA ALA A 36 15.36 2.85 -14.82
C ALA A 36 16.14 1.52 -14.78
N ASN A 37 16.53 1.05 -13.58
CA ASN A 37 17.19 -0.26 -13.41
C ASN A 37 16.19 -1.41 -13.21
N GLY A 38 14.88 -1.14 -13.29
CA GLY A 38 13.80 -2.10 -13.11
C GLY A 38 13.33 -2.29 -11.68
N SER A 39 13.95 -1.65 -10.68
CA SER A 39 13.49 -1.74 -9.29
C SER A 39 12.14 -1.06 -9.09
N LEU A 40 11.27 -1.71 -8.32
CA LEU A 40 9.96 -1.20 -7.93
C LEU A 40 10.08 -0.43 -6.60
N THR A 41 9.63 0.81 -6.59
CA THR A 41 9.57 1.65 -5.39
C THR A 41 8.12 1.90 -5.03
N VAL A 42 7.74 1.63 -3.78
CA VAL A 42 6.36 1.75 -3.31
C VAL A 42 6.26 2.87 -2.29
N TYR A 43 5.27 3.74 -2.50
CA TYR A 43 4.96 4.86 -1.64
C TYR A 43 3.55 4.72 -1.09
N VAL A 44 3.36 5.21 0.13
CA VAL A 44 2.06 5.32 0.78
C VAL A 44 1.77 6.77 1.14
N TRP A 45 0.54 7.20 0.87
CA TRP A 45 -0.03 8.43 1.39
C TRP A 45 -1.10 8.05 2.40
N GLN A 46 -1.09 8.70 3.54
CA GLN A 46 -2.16 8.58 4.52
C GLN A 46 -3.07 9.80 4.40
N HIS A 47 -4.37 9.55 4.42
CA HIS A 47 -5.40 10.55 4.27
C HIS A 47 -6.26 10.56 5.52
N THR A 48 -6.54 11.75 6.04
CA THR A 48 -7.63 11.92 7.00
C THR A 48 -8.92 12.08 6.23
N VAL A 49 -9.92 11.27 6.57
CA VAL A 49 -11.25 11.24 5.94
C VAL A 49 -12.28 11.76 6.93
N LYS A 50 -13.17 12.63 6.46
CA LYS A 50 -14.35 13.06 7.22
C LYS A 50 -15.57 13.03 6.32
N ARG A 51 -16.59 12.27 6.73
CA ARG A 51 -17.84 12.06 5.96
C ARG A 51 -17.57 11.59 4.52
N GLY A 52 -16.63 10.65 4.36
CA GLY A 52 -16.27 10.09 3.04
C GLY A 52 -15.46 11.02 2.13
N LYS A 53 -15.00 12.17 2.63
CA LYS A 53 -14.11 13.08 1.88
C LYS A 53 -12.73 13.13 2.52
N ILE A 54 -11.69 13.08 1.70
CA ILE A 54 -10.32 13.35 2.12
C ILE A 54 -10.23 14.83 2.50
N ILE A 55 -9.88 15.12 3.75
CA ILE A 55 -9.72 16.49 4.28
C ILE A 55 -8.26 16.86 4.53
N SER A 56 -7.38 15.86 4.59
CA SER A 56 -5.95 16.04 4.74
C SER A 56 -5.22 14.87 4.11
N THR A 57 -4.03 15.11 3.60
CA THR A 57 -3.13 14.10 3.01
C THR A 57 -1.74 14.36 3.57
N THR A 58 -1.11 13.32 4.11
CA THR A 58 0.31 13.39 4.51
C THR A 58 1.20 13.35 3.28
N ASP A 59 2.45 13.78 3.44
CA ASP A 59 3.46 13.56 2.41
C ASP A 59 3.67 12.08 2.13
N ALA A 60 4.14 11.81 0.90
CA ALA A 60 4.46 10.47 0.44
C ALA A 60 5.53 9.85 1.35
N GLN A 61 5.23 8.69 1.93
CA GLN A 61 6.21 7.91 2.67
C GLN A 61 6.71 6.78 1.80
N LEU A 62 8.04 6.66 1.66
CA LEU A 62 8.65 5.50 1.04
C LEU A 62 8.37 4.28 1.92
N LEU A 63 7.62 3.33 1.39
CA LEU A 63 7.26 2.11 2.10
C LEU A 63 8.36 1.06 1.93
N VAL A 64 8.79 0.83 0.69
CA VAL A 64 9.73 -0.25 0.36
C VAL A 64 10.29 -0.12 -1.07
N VAL A 65 11.48 -0.69 -1.28
CA VAL A 65 12.13 -0.84 -2.60
C VAL A 65 12.41 -2.32 -2.85
N TYR A 66 11.99 -2.81 -4.02
CA TYR A 66 12.16 -4.20 -4.44
C TYR A 66 13.09 -4.36 -5.65
N SER A 67 13.65 -5.57 -5.79
CA SER A 67 14.45 -5.93 -6.96
C SER A 67 13.61 -5.98 -8.25
N PRO A 68 14.23 -5.90 -9.42
CA PRO A 68 13.52 -6.00 -10.71
C PRO A 68 12.77 -7.31 -10.94
N SER A 69 13.12 -8.38 -10.19
CA SER A 69 12.44 -9.66 -10.24
C SER A 69 11.24 -9.78 -9.31
N ALA A 70 10.96 -8.74 -8.52
CA ALA A 70 9.87 -8.77 -7.58
C ALA A 70 8.51 -8.62 -8.27
N TRP A 71 7.49 -9.24 -7.68
CA TRP A 71 6.11 -9.11 -8.09
C TRP A 71 5.24 -8.84 -6.86
N PHE A 72 4.04 -8.30 -7.09
CA PHE A 72 3.11 -8.00 -6.01
C PHE A 72 1.71 -8.49 -6.35
N SER A 73 0.93 -8.76 -5.32
CA SER A 73 -0.50 -9.07 -5.41
C SER A 73 -1.29 -8.11 -4.54
N VAL A 74 -2.51 -7.81 -4.97
CA VAL A 74 -3.44 -6.96 -4.22
C VAL A 74 -4.73 -7.75 -4.03
N HIS A 75 -5.14 -7.90 -2.78
CA HIS A 75 -6.36 -8.62 -2.42
C HIS A 75 -7.18 -7.75 -1.47
N GLY A 76 -8.49 -7.71 -1.70
CA GLY A 76 -9.43 -7.01 -0.83
C GLY A 76 -10.33 -8.01 -0.15
N ASP A 77 -10.28 -8.07 1.17
CA ASP A 77 -11.25 -8.86 1.93
C ASP A 77 -12.52 -8.02 2.13
N PRO A 78 -13.68 -8.47 1.60
CA PRO A 78 -14.95 -7.84 1.93
C PRO A 78 -15.17 -7.98 3.45
N LEU A 79 -15.69 -6.93 4.08
CA LEU A 79 -16.05 -6.99 5.49
C LEU A 79 -17.04 -8.16 5.71
N PRO A 80 -16.91 -8.95 6.79
CA PRO A 80 -17.94 -9.93 7.12
C PRO A 80 -19.28 -9.21 7.23
N SER A 81 -20.25 -9.71 6.46
CA SER A 81 -21.63 -9.20 6.38
C SER A 81 -22.40 -9.38 7.67
#